data_AF-A0A2G6N849-F1
#
_entry.id   AF-A0A2G6N849-F1
#
_cell.length_a   1.000
_cell.length_b   1.000
_cell.length_c   1.000
_cell.angle_alpha   90.00
_cell.angle_beta   90.00
_cell.angle_gamma   90.00
#
_symmetry.space_group_name_H-M   'P 1'
#
loop_
_entity.id
_entity.type
_entity.pdbx_description
1 polymer ?
#
loop_
_entity_poly.entity_id
_entity_poly.type
_entity_poly.pdbx_seq_one_letter_code
_entity_poly.pdbx_strand_id
1 'polypeptide(L)'
;MMTGLQGSGKTTTSGKLARMLKEKGRKPFLVPADVYRPAAIEQLQVLAERLDLPVFQSATTMKPVDICKQAVSEANNQGYDTLIIDTAGRLHIDETLMAELKEIQDTVAVSEILFVADAMTGQDAVTVAEKFTEYLAISGIVLTKMEGDARGGAALSIKEVTGKPIKFVGIGEGLDALEVFHPDRMASRILGMGDVLTLIEKAESVVDKKEADKLAKKLQKNQFTLEDFLDQIQQIKKMGSLEQLLSMVPGINKMKQMANAPQPDKKELAKTEAIIRSMTLKERRNHKIINASRRKRIAAGSGTDIAEVNRVLKSYTTMLKMMKKLRGKPSVLHGKKRRKLPKGIRR
;
A
#
# COMPACT_ATOMS: atom_id res chain seq x y z
N MET A 1 -17.46 -12.10 7.97
CA MET A 1 -16.99 -13.50 7.83
C MET A 1 -16.15 -13.62 6.58
N MET A 2 -14.98 -14.24 6.66
CA MET A 2 -14.04 -14.43 5.54
C MET A 2 -14.17 -15.85 5.00
N THR A 3 -14.52 -16.02 3.73
CA THR A 3 -14.72 -17.32 3.09
C THR A 3 -13.90 -17.45 1.82
N GLY A 4 -13.75 -18.67 1.28
CA GLY A 4 -13.01 -18.93 0.05
C GLY A 4 -12.07 -20.14 0.14
N LEU A 5 -11.42 -20.45 -0.98
CA LEU A 5 -10.59 -21.65 -1.12
C LEU A 5 -9.40 -21.69 -0.15
N GLN A 6 -8.86 -22.88 0.05
CA GLN A 6 -7.59 -23.05 0.72
C GLN A 6 -6.48 -22.30 -0.04
N GLY A 7 -5.60 -21.62 0.69
CA GLY A 7 -4.49 -20.87 0.08
C GLY A 7 -4.85 -19.54 -0.58
N SER A 8 -6.13 -19.14 -0.61
CA SER A 8 -6.59 -17.84 -1.14
C SER A 8 -6.14 -16.62 -0.31
N GLY A 9 -5.64 -16.84 0.91
CA GLY A 9 -5.14 -15.78 1.79
C GLY A 9 -6.16 -15.23 2.79
N LYS A 10 -7.18 -16.01 3.19
CA LYS A 10 -8.18 -15.63 4.20
C LYS A 10 -7.56 -15.12 5.51
N THR A 11 -6.76 -15.94 6.20
CA THR A 11 -6.13 -15.59 7.49
C THR A 11 -5.29 -14.31 7.40
N THR A 12 -4.49 -14.17 6.34
CA THR A 12 -3.70 -12.95 6.13
C THR A 12 -4.59 -11.74 5.84
N THR A 13 -5.66 -11.91 5.07
CA THR A 13 -6.62 -10.85 4.76
C THR A 13 -7.38 -10.41 6.00
N SER A 14 -7.79 -11.35 6.87
CA SER A 14 -8.40 -11.08 8.18
C SER A 14 -7.51 -10.15 8.99
N GLY A 15 -6.22 -10.46 9.05
CA GLY A 15 -5.21 -9.65 9.72
C GLY A 15 -5.04 -8.24 9.16
N LYS A 16 -4.89 -8.14 7.83
CA LYS A 16 -4.76 -6.84 7.15
C LYS A 16 -6.00 -5.97 7.32
N LEU A 17 -7.19 -6.57 7.23
CA LEU A 17 -8.46 -5.87 7.44
C LEU A 17 -8.59 -5.38 8.88
N ALA A 18 -8.22 -6.23 9.85
CA ALA A 18 -8.23 -5.85 11.27
C ALA A 18 -7.28 -4.67 11.53
N ARG A 19 -6.06 -4.71 10.98
CA ARG A 19 -5.12 -3.58 11.05
C ARG A 19 -5.72 -2.30 10.46
N MET A 20 -6.24 -2.36 9.23
CA MET A 20 -6.84 -1.20 8.56
C MET A 20 -8.00 -0.61 9.39
N LEU A 21 -8.79 -1.44 10.05
CA LEU A 21 -9.89 -0.99 10.93
C LEU A 21 -9.36 -0.39 12.23
N LYS A 22 -8.33 -0.97 12.85
CA LYS A 22 -7.64 -0.40 14.03
C LYS A 22 -7.09 0.99 13.72
N GLU A 23 -6.43 1.17 12.57
CA GLU A 23 -5.91 2.46 12.10
C GLU A 23 -7.02 3.52 11.89
N LYS A 24 -8.26 3.08 11.63
CA LYS A 24 -9.45 3.93 11.55
C LYS A 24 -10.16 4.15 12.90
N GLY A 25 -9.56 3.71 14.01
CA GLY A 25 -10.09 3.88 15.36
C GLY A 25 -11.20 2.89 15.76
N ARG A 26 -11.37 1.79 15.00
CA ARG A 26 -12.28 0.70 15.36
C ARG A 26 -11.62 -0.26 16.34
N LYS A 27 -12.42 -1.13 16.96
CA LYS A 27 -11.97 -2.17 17.90
C LYS A 27 -12.22 -3.57 17.32
N PRO A 28 -11.37 -4.03 16.39
CA PRO A 28 -11.57 -5.32 15.74
C PRO A 28 -11.21 -6.47 16.67
N PHE A 29 -12.01 -7.54 16.61
CA PHE A 29 -11.83 -8.79 17.34
C PHE A 29 -11.71 -9.95 16.36
N LEU A 30 -10.58 -10.66 16.42
CA LEU A 30 -10.27 -11.77 15.51
C LEU A 30 -10.84 -13.08 16.05
N VAL A 31 -11.51 -13.86 15.19
CA VAL A 31 -12.14 -15.13 15.58
C VAL A 31 -11.58 -16.26 14.71
N PRO A 32 -10.73 -17.15 15.26
CA PRO A 32 -10.19 -18.27 14.51
C PRO A 32 -11.21 -19.41 14.46
N ALA A 33 -11.93 -19.54 13.34
CA ALA A 33 -12.92 -20.60 13.10
C ALA A 33 -12.42 -21.71 12.16
N ASP A 34 -11.18 -21.63 11.67
CA ASP A 34 -10.49 -22.72 10.95
C ASP A 34 -9.92 -23.74 11.96
N VAL A 35 -10.77 -24.65 12.43
CA VAL A 35 -10.38 -25.73 13.37
C VAL A 35 -9.73 -26.94 12.68
N TYR A 36 -9.76 -26.98 11.34
CA TYR A 36 -9.34 -28.15 10.57
C TYR A 36 -7.90 -28.06 10.07
N ARG A 37 -7.44 -26.85 9.76
CA ARG A 37 -6.07 -26.66 9.26
C ARG A 37 -5.08 -26.63 10.45
N PRO A 38 -4.00 -27.43 10.40
CA PRO A 38 -2.95 -27.40 11.41
C PRO A 38 -2.40 -25.98 11.63
N ALA A 39 -2.25 -25.58 12.89
CA ALA A 39 -1.74 -24.28 13.32
C ALA A 39 -2.50 -23.06 12.76
N ALA A 40 -3.72 -23.21 12.23
CA ALA A 40 -4.47 -22.05 11.71
C ALA A 40 -4.94 -21.11 12.83
N ILE A 41 -5.37 -21.67 13.96
CA ILE A 41 -5.70 -20.92 15.18
C ILE A 41 -4.47 -20.14 15.66
N GLU A 42 -3.36 -20.85 15.86
CA GLU A 42 -2.07 -20.27 16.28
C GLU A 42 -1.57 -19.19 15.31
N GLN A 43 -1.71 -19.42 14.01
CA GLN A 43 -1.32 -18.45 12.98
C GLN A 43 -2.10 -17.13 13.13
N LEU A 44 -3.42 -17.20 13.37
CA LEU A 44 -4.22 -16.00 13.58
C LEU A 44 -3.88 -15.33 14.92
N GLN A 45 -3.62 -16.11 15.98
CA GLN A 45 -3.19 -15.60 17.28
C GLN A 45 -1.85 -14.85 17.21
N VAL A 46 -0.83 -15.43 16.55
CA VAL A 46 0.46 -14.77 16.33
C VAL A 46 0.30 -13.48 15.53
N LEU A 47 -0.61 -13.49 14.54
CA LEU A 47 -0.90 -12.29 13.77
C LEU A 47 -1.61 -11.22 14.63
N ALA A 48 -2.55 -11.63 15.48
CA ALA A 48 -3.24 -10.75 16.41
C ALA A 48 -2.27 -10.11 17.41
N GLU A 49 -1.36 -10.90 17.98
CA GLU A 49 -0.31 -10.44 18.90
C GLU A 49 0.60 -9.39 18.24
N ARG A 50 1.06 -9.66 17.01
CA ARG A 50 1.87 -8.70 16.23
C ARG A 50 1.16 -7.37 15.96
N LEU A 51 -0.17 -7.41 15.87
CA LEU A 51 -1.00 -6.23 15.63
C LEU A 51 -1.53 -5.60 16.92
N ASP A 52 -1.24 -6.20 18.09
CA ASP A 52 -1.81 -5.82 19.38
C ASP A 52 -3.35 -5.79 19.30
N LEU A 53 -3.92 -6.89 18.85
CA LEU A 53 -5.37 -7.07 18.66
C LEU A 53 -5.90 -8.23 19.49
N PRO A 54 -7.13 -8.11 20.02
CA PRO A 54 -7.77 -9.19 20.75
C PRO A 54 -8.18 -10.32 19.80
N VAL A 55 -8.07 -11.55 20.28
CA VAL A 55 -8.39 -12.78 19.54
C VAL A 55 -9.17 -13.73 20.43
N PHE A 56 -10.22 -14.34 19.89
CA PHE A 56 -11.01 -15.35 20.59
C PHE A 56 -10.18 -16.62 20.82
N GLN A 57 -10.29 -17.18 22.03
CA GLN A 57 -9.57 -18.40 22.42
C GLN A 57 -10.34 -19.65 21.95
N SER A 58 -10.27 -19.94 20.65
CA SER A 58 -10.83 -21.18 20.11
C SER A 58 -9.88 -22.37 20.29
N ALA A 59 -10.46 -23.58 20.30
CA ALA A 59 -9.73 -24.84 20.31
C ALA A 59 -10.15 -25.72 19.13
N THR A 60 -9.26 -26.59 18.67
CA THR A 60 -9.52 -27.52 17.55
C THR A 60 -10.62 -28.55 17.83
N THR A 61 -10.98 -28.75 19.10
CA THR A 61 -12.06 -29.63 19.54
C THR A 61 -13.44 -28.97 19.51
N MET A 62 -13.51 -27.65 19.32
CA MET A 62 -14.76 -26.91 19.27
C MET A 62 -15.37 -26.93 17.88
N LYS A 63 -16.69 -26.83 17.79
CA LYS A 63 -17.39 -26.64 16.51
C LYS A 63 -17.27 -25.18 16.05
N PRO A 64 -16.99 -24.91 14.76
CA PRO A 64 -16.92 -23.55 14.21
C PRO A 64 -18.14 -22.67 14.51
N VAL A 65 -19.34 -23.23 14.47
CA VAL A 65 -20.58 -22.52 14.79
C VAL A 65 -20.61 -22.07 16.26
N ASP A 66 -20.18 -22.93 17.18
CA ASP A 66 -20.13 -22.61 18.61
C ASP A 66 -19.03 -21.60 18.93
N ILE A 67 -17.87 -21.69 18.27
CA ILE A 67 -16.82 -20.67 18.32
C ILE A 67 -17.41 -19.30 17.94
N CYS A 68 -18.14 -19.22 16.82
CA CYS A 68 -18.69 -17.96 16.34
C CYS A 68 -19.75 -17.40 17.31
N LYS A 69 -20.65 -18.23 17.85
CA LYS A 69 -21.64 -17.81 18.87
C LYS A 69 -20.97 -17.24 20.12
N GLN A 70 -19.98 -17.97 20.66
CA GLN A 70 -19.28 -17.57 21.88
C GLN A 70 -18.49 -16.28 21.66
N ALA A 71 -17.83 -16.15 20.50
CA ALA A 71 -17.10 -14.93 20.15
C ALA A 71 -18.01 -13.70 20.04
N VAL A 72 -19.24 -13.84 19.53
CA VAL A 72 -20.23 -12.75 19.49
C VAL A 72 -20.62 -12.31 20.90
N SER A 73 -20.88 -13.27 21.79
CA SER A 73 -21.19 -12.99 23.20
C SER A 73 -20.04 -12.26 23.89
N GLU A 74 -18.81 -12.75 23.73
CA GLU A 74 -17.62 -12.12 24.30
C GLU A 74 -17.38 -10.71 23.76
N ALA A 75 -17.54 -10.51 22.45
CA ALA A 75 -17.38 -9.20 21.84
C ALA A 75 -18.38 -8.16 22.36
N ASN A 76 -19.64 -8.56 22.57
CA ASN A 76 -20.65 -7.70 23.16
C ASN A 76 -20.30 -7.33 24.60
N ASN A 77 -19.80 -8.29 25.39
CA ASN A 77 -19.43 -8.05 26.79
C ASN A 77 -18.18 -7.15 26.93
N GLN A 78 -17.20 -7.31 26.04
CA GLN A 78 -15.94 -6.56 26.08
C GLN A 78 -15.98 -5.24 25.28
N GLY A 79 -17.07 -4.96 24.59
CA GLY A 79 -17.26 -3.72 23.81
C GLY A 79 -16.39 -3.64 22.55
N TYR A 80 -16.14 -4.78 21.88
CA TYR A 80 -15.56 -4.81 20.55
C TYR A 80 -16.62 -4.45 19.51
N ASP A 81 -16.26 -3.66 18.49
CA ASP A 81 -17.24 -3.11 17.53
C ASP A 81 -17.27 -3.85 16.18
N THR A 82 -16.28 -4.70 15.92
CA THR A 82 -16.11 -5.35 14.62
C THR A 82 -15.52 -6.74 14.79
N LEU A 83 -16.29 -7.80 14.50
CA LEU A 83 -15.79 -9.17 14.53
C LEU A 83 -15.32 -9.61 13.15
N ILE A 84 -14.15 -10.23 13.10
CA ILE A 84 -13.59 -10.80 11.87
C ILE A 84 -13.41 -12.31 12.07
N ILE A 85 -14.35 -13.06 11.51
CA ILE A 85 -14.37 -14.52 11.53
C ILE A 85 -13.51 -15.05 10.38
N ASP A 86 -12.41 -15.72 10.70
CA ASP A 86 -11.55 -16.42 9.75
C ASP A 86 -11.96 -17.90 9.69
N THR A 87 -12.63 -18.30 8.61
CA THR A 87 -13.13 -19.68 8.47
C THR A 87 -12.12 -20.58 7.75
N ALA A 88 -12.34 -21.89 7.85
CA ALA A 88 -11.60 -22.86 7.04
C ALA A 88 -11.81 -22.62 5.53
N GLY A 89 -10.85 -23.11 4.74
CA GLY A 89 -11.04 -23.32 3.30
C GLY A 89 -10.67 -24.74 2.90
N ARG A 90 -11.11 -25.13 1.70
CA ARG A 90 -10.78 -26.43 1.09
C ARG A 90 -10.28 -26.22 -0.34
N LEU A 91 -9.63 -27.24 -0.88
CA LEU A 91 -9.16 -27.31 -2.27
C LEU A 91 -10.33 -27.39 -3.26
N HIS A 92 -11.38 -28.12 -2.87
CA HIS A 92 -12.62 -28.25 -3.63
C HIS A 92 -13.80 -27.90 -2.73
N ILE A 93 -14.91 -27.53 -3.36
CA ILE A 93 -16.16 -27.28 -2.66
C ILE A 93 -16.70 -28.61 -2.15
N ASP A 94 -16.80 -28.71 -0.84
CA ASP A 94 -17.34 -29.85 -0.10
C ASP A 94 -18.67 -29.41 0.51
N GLU A 95 -19.74 -30.18 0.26
CA GLU A 95 -21.09 -29.91 0.77
C GLU A 95 -21.10 -29.78 2.30
N THR A 96 -20.26 -30.55 2.99
CA THR A 96 -20.14 -30.52 4.46
C THR A 96 -19.65 -29.16 4.94
N LEU A 97 -18.62 -28.61 4.29
CA LEU A 97 -18.09 -27.29 4.62
C LEU A 97 -19.10 -26.20 4.27
N MET A 98 -19.75 -26.30 3.10
CA MET A 98 -20.73 -25.28 2.70
C MET A 98 -21.93 -25.26 3.64
N ALA A 99 -22.37 -26.43 4.12
CA ALA A 99 -23.41 -26.55 5.13
C ALA A 99 -22.98 -25.89 6.46
N GLU A 100 -21.74 -26.13 6.91
CA GLU A 100 -21.21 -25.48 8.12
C GLU A 100 -21.12 -23.96 7.98
N LEU A 101 -20.60 -23.44 6.86
CA LEU A 101 -20.51 -22.01 6.60
C LEU A 101 -21.91 -21.35 6.56
N LYS A 102 -22.89 -22.07 6.00
CA LYS A 102 -24.29 -21.64 5.98
C LYS A 102 -24.88 -21.66 7.40
N GLU A 103 -24.60 -22.68 8.19
CA GLU A 103 -25.01 -22.74 9.59
C GLU A 103 -24.44 -21.56 10.38
N ILE A 104 -23.16 -21.19 10.19
CA ILE A 104 -22.57 -20.00 10.81
C ILE A 104 -23.33 -18.73 10.40
N GLN A 105 -23.61 -18.56 9.10
CA GLN A 105 -24.35 -17.41 8.56
C GLN A 105 -25.76 -17.30 9.16
N ASP A 106 -26.47 -18.42 9.28
CA ASP A 106 -27.87 -18.43 9.72
C ASP A 106 -27.98 -18.26 11.25
N THR A 107 -26.91 -18.62 11.96
CA THR A 107 -26.88 -18.62 13.42
C THR A 107 -26.31 -17.34 14.03
N VAL A 108 -25.39 -16.70 13.33
CA VAL A 108 -24.76 -15.45 13.76
C VAL A 108 -25.17 -14.34 12.82
N ALA A 109 -25.52 -13.16 13.35
CA ALA A 109 -25.85 -11.98 12.55
C ALA A 109 -24.62 -11.44 11.80
N VAL A 110 -24.26 -12.08 10.67
CA VAL A 110 -23.12 -11.70 9.84
C VAL A 110 -23.52 -10.56 8.91
N SER A 111 -22.98 -9.37 9.12
CA SER A 111 -23.26 -8.20 8.26
C SER A 111 -22.60 -8.28 6.88
N GLU A 112 -21.44 -8.93 6.81
CA GLU A 112 -20.59 -8.97 5.62
C GLU A 112 -19.96 -10.35 5.47
N ILE A 113 -20.17 -10.99 4.32
CA ILE A 113 -19.50 -12.23 3.91
C ILE A 113 -18.59 -11.89 2.74
N LEU A 114 -17.29 -11.90 3.02
CA LEU A 114 -16.25 -11.56 2.07
C LEU A 114 -15.65 -12.83 1.47
N PHE A 115 -15.85 -13.04 0.18
CA PHE A 115 -15.21 -14.11 -0.57
C PHE A 115 -13.79 -13.68 -0.97
N VAL A 116 -12.80 -14.40 -0.45
CA VAL A 116 -11.39 -14.16 -0.74
C VAL A 116 -10.95 -15.06 -1.88
N ALA A 117 -10.51 -14.45 -2.97
CA ALA A 117 -10.05 -15.14 -4.17
C ALA A 117 -8.61 -14.76 -4.51
N ASP A 118 -7.84 -15.75 -4.94
CA ASP A 118 -6.50 -15.54 -5.46
C ASP A 118 -6.57 -15.11 -6.93
N ALA A 119 -6.06 -13.93 -7.25
CA ALA A 119 -6.10 -13.41 -8.61
C ALA A 119 -5.25 -14.23 -9.62
N MET A 120 -4.34 -15.08 -9.14
CA MET A 120 -3.58 -16.01 -10.00
C MET A 120 -4.42 -17.21 -10.48
N THR A 121 -5.47 -17.59 -9.75
CA THR A 121 -6.21 -18.84 -10.02
C THR A 121 -7.13 -18.78 -11.24
N GLY A 122 -7.26 -17.63 -11.90
CA GLY A 122 -7.86 -17.53 -13.24
C GLY A 122 -9.31 -18.02 -13.29
N GLN A 123 -9.61 -18.95 -14.21
CA GLN A 123 -10.96 -19.48 -14.47
C GLN A 123 -11.49 -20.33 -13.32
N ASP A 124 -10.63 -21.06 -12.59
CA ASP A 124 -11.08 -21.91 -11.48
C ASP A 124 -11.69 -21.06 -10.33
N ALA A 125 -11.16 -19.86 -10.14
CA ALA A 125 -11.71 -18.92 -9.17
C ALA A 125 -13.15 -18.52 -9.50
N VAL A 126 -13.51 -18.47 -10.79
CA VAL A 126 -14.83 -18.07 -11.29
C VAL A 126 -15.87 -19.13 -10.94
N THR A 127 -15.61 -20.39 -11.31
CA THR A 127 -16.49 -21.53 -11.01
C THR A 127 -16.72 -21.69 -9.51
N VAL A 128 -15.67 -21.47 -8.72
CA VAL A 128 -15.77 -21.55 -7.27
C VAL A 128 -16.57 -20.36 -6.72
N ALA A 129 -16.33 -19.15 -7.21
CA ALA A 129 -17.04 -17.97 -6.75
C ALA A 129 -18.56 -18.07 -7.03
N GLU A 130 -18.93 -18.65 -8.17
CA GLU A 130 -20.33 -18.93 -8.53
C GLU A 130 -20.99 -19.83 -7.49
N LYS A 131 -20.41 -21.01 -7.24
CA LYS A 131 -20.92 -21.95 -6.24
C LYS A 131 -20.97 -21.33 -4.84
N PHE A 132 -19.93 -20.63 -4.39
CA PHE A 132 -19.98 -19.97 -3.08
C PHE A 132 -21.13 -18.96 -2.98
N THR A 133 -21.50 -18.29 -4.09
CA THR A 133 -22.59 -17.32 -4.14
C THR A 133 -23.97 -17.99 -4.13
N GLU A 134 -24.08 -19.26 -4.56
CA GLU A 134 -25.32 -20.05 -4.46
C GLU A 134 -25.64 -20.45 -3.01
N TYR A 135 -24.61 -20.79 -2.23
CA TYR A 135 -24.79 -21.28 -0.85
C TYR A 135 -24.76 -20.18 0.20
N LEU A 136 -23.97 -19.12 -0.01
CA LEU A 136 -23.74 -18.05 0.95
C LEU A 136 -24.14 -16.70 0.38
N ALA A 137 -24.66 -15.83 1.25
CA ALA A 137 -25.01 -14.47 0.91
C ALA A 137 -23.76 -13.58 0.81
N ILE A 138 -22.88 -13.85 -0.17
CA ILE A 138 -21.67 -13.06 -0.40
C ILE A 138 -22.06 -11.60 -0.65
N SER A 139 -21.45 -10.71 0.14
CA SER A 139 -21.69 -9.27 0.10
C SER A 139 -20.54 -8.51 -0.60
N GLY A 140 -19.36 -9.13 -0.70
CA GLY A 140 -18.24 -8.55 -1.41
C GLY A 140 -17.10 -9.54 -1.64
N ILE A 141 -16.18 -9.15 -2.51
CA ILE A 141 -15.00 -9.94 -2.89
C ILE A 141 -13.74 -9.22 -2.43
N VAL A 142 -12.76 -10.01 -2.00
CA VAL A 142 -11.38 -9.57 -1.78
C VAL A 142 -10.48 -10.32 -2.75
N LEU A 143 -9.73 -9.61 -3.59
CA LEU A 143 -8.74 -10.22 -4.48
C LEU A 143 -7.37 -10.14 -3.86
N THR A 144 -6.72 -11.28 -3.66
CA THR A 144 -5.34 -11.34 -3.14
C THR A 144 -4.36 -11.56 -4.28
N LYS A 145 -3.06 -11.40 -3.97
CA LYS A 145 -1.96 -11.59 -4.92
C LYS A 145 -2.14 -10.72 -6.17
N MET A 146 -2.36 -9.42 -6.00
CA MET A 146 -2.56 -8.46 -7.09
C MET A 146 -1.29 -7.69 -7.49
N GLU A 147 -0.12 -8.08 -6.98
CA GLU A 147 1.19 -7.43 -7.21
C GLU A 147 1.82 -7.66 -8.61
N GLY A 148 1.10 -8.27 -9.57
CA GLY A 148 1.63 -8.56 -10.92
C GLY A 148 0.76 -8.02 -12.06
N ASP A 149 1.40 -7.73 -13.20
CA ASP A 149 0.82 -7.05 -14.38
C ASP A 149 -0.32 -7.85 -15.08
N ALA A 150 -0.44 -9.15 -14.85
CA ALA A 150 -1.29 -10.04 -15.66
C ALA A 150 -2.70 -10.32 -15.09
N ARG A 151 -3.16 -9.60 -14.05
CA ARG A 151 -4.20 -10.14 -13.14
C ARG A 151 -5.56 -9.44 -13.16
N GLY A 152 -5.81 -8.62 -14.19
CA GLY A 152 -7.11 -7.97 -14.43
C GLY A 152 -8.26 -8.88 -14.82
N GLY A 153 -7.97 -9.97 -15.53
CA GLY A 153 -8.99 -10.89 -16.03
C GLY A 153 -9.79 -11.55 -14.92
N ALA A 154 -9.13 -12.06 -13.88
CA ALA A 154 -9.80 -12.71 -12.74
C ALA A 154 -10.77 -11.75 -12.02
N ALA A 155 -10.39 -10.48 -11.85
CA ALA A 155 -11.25 -9.47 -11.25
C ALA A 155 -12.53 -9.25 -12.07
N LEU A 156 -12.40 -9.15 -13.39
CA LEU A 156 -13.52 -8.97 -14.30
C LEU A 156 -14.43 -10.20 -14.32
N SER A 157 -13.86 -11.40 -14.48
CA SER A 157 -14.61 -12.64 -14.58
C SER A 157 -15.39 -12.96 -13.29
N ILE A 158 -14.76 -12.80 -12.11
CA ILE A 158 -15.45 -13.03 -10.84
C ILE A 158 -16.57 -11.99 -10.65
N LYS A 159 -16.32 -10.72 -11.00
CA LYS A 159 -17.35 -9.67 -10.90
C LYS A 159 -18.55 -9.95 -11.80
N GLU A 160 -18.30 -10.40 -13.04
CA GLU A 160 -19.35 -10.72 -14.00
C GLU A 160 -20.21 -11.90 -13.53
N VAL A 161 -19.59 -12.99 -13.08
CA VAL A 161 -20.31 -14.20 -12.68
C VAL A 161 -21.02 -14.05 -11.33
N THR A 162 -20.38 -13.46 -10.33
CA THR A 162 -20.99 -13.32 -9.00
C THR A 162 -21.95 -12.12 -8.90
N GLY A 163 -21.78 -11.11 -9.77
CA GLY A 163 -22.42 -9.81 -9.62
C GLY A 163 -21.99 -9.00 -8.39
N LYS A 164 -21.15 -9.54 -7.49
CA LYS A 164 -20.82 -8.91 -6.20
C LYS A 164 -19.70 -7.88 -6.33
N PRO A 165 -19.70 -6.78 -5.54
CA PRO A 165 -18.65 -5.78 -5.63
C PRO A 165 -17.31 -6.32 -5.10
N ILE A 166 -16.22 -6.02 -5.80
CA ILE A 166 -14.87 -6.19 -5.23
C ILE A 166 -14.63 -5.02 -4.28
N LYS A 167 -14.41 -5.30 -3.00
CA LYS A 167 -14.25 -4.28 -1.96
C LYS A 167 -12.79 -3.95 -1.69
N PHE A 168 -11.91 -4.97 -1.71
CA PHE A 168 -10.51 -4.81 -1.37
C PHE A 168 -9.59 -5.60 -2.32
N VAL A 169 -8.35 -5.14 -2.40
CA VAL A 169 -7.26 -5.80 -3.11
C VAL A 169 -6.02 -5.92 -2.22
N GLY A 170 -5.46 -7.13 -2.15
CA GLY A 170 -4.19 -7.41 -1.52
C GLY A 170 -3.05 -7.28 -2.53
N ILE A 171 -2.19 -6.28 -2.36
CA ILE A 171 -1.11 -5.92 -3.30
C ILE A 171 0.29 -6.35 -2.83
N GLY A 172 0.36 -7.35 -1.97
CA GLY A 172 1.62 -7.85 -1.40
C GLY A 172 1.40 -8.68 -0.14
N GLU A 173 2.47 -9.14 0.48
CA GLU A 173 2.41 -10.01 1.65
C GLU A 173 2.36 -9.26 2.99
N GLY A 174 2.89 -8.03 3.03
CA GLY A 174 2.93 -7.19 4.22
C GLY A 174 1.55 -6.89 4.82
N LEU A 175 1.48 -6.68 6.14
CA LEU A 175 0.22 -6.42 6.84
C LEU A 175 -0.45 -5.09 6.46
N ASP A 176 0.30 -4.17 5.84
CA ASP A 176 -0.16 -2.92 5.24
C ASP A 176 -0.64 -3.05 3.79
N ALA A 177 -0.43 -4.21 3.16
CA ALA A 177 -0.71 -4.42 1.74
C ALA A 177 -2.17 -4.85 1.50
N LEU A 178 -3.13 -4.09 2.01
CA LEU A 178 -4.56 -4.18 1.68
C LEU A 178 -5.08 -2.79 1.32
N GLU A 179 -5.58 -2.64 0.11
CA GLU A 179 -6.12 -1.38 -0.40
C GLU A 179 -7.61 -1.54 -0.74
N VAL A 180 -8.36 -0.44 -0.69
CA VAL A 180 -9.73 -0.39 -1.21
C VAL A 180 -9.67 -0.59 -2.73
N PHE A 181 -10.58 -1.39 -3.27
CA PHE A 181 -10.63 -1.60 -4.71
C PHE A 181 -11.23 -0.38 -5.42
N HIS A 182 -10.51 0.08 -6.44
CA HIS A 182 -10.96 1.15 -7.32
C HIS A 182 -10.94 0.68 -8.77
N PRO A 183 -12.11 0.52 -9.43
CA PRO A 183 -12.19 0.02 -10.82
C PRO A 183 -11.33 0.82 -11.79
N ASP A 184 -11.34 2.15 -11.67
CA ASP A 184 -10.57 3.04 -12.57
C ASP A 184 -9.06 2.82 -12.47
N ARG A 185 -8.56 2.53 -11.26
CA ARG A 185 -7.14 2.21 -11.06
C ARG A 185 -6.81 0.85 -11.65
N MET A 186 -7.71 -0.12 -11.49
CA MET A 186 -7.52 -1.44 -12.05
C MET A 186 -7.49 -1.39 -13.58
N ALA A 187 -8.44 -0.70 -14.20
CA ALA A 187 -8.47 -0.47 -15.64
C ALA A 187 -7.20 0.25 -16.12
N SER A 188 -6.75 1.27 -15.39
CA SER A 188 -5.50 1.99 -15.71
C SER A 188 -4.28 1.08 -15.64
N ARG A 189 -4.16 0.22 -14.62
CA ARG A 189 -3.08 -0.77 -14.49
C ARG A 189 -3.07 -1.76 -15.65
N ILE A 190 -4.24 -2.31 -16.01
CA ILE A 190 -4.40 -3.22 -17.16
C ILE A 190 -4.00 -2.54 -18.47
N LEU A 191 -4.39 -1.27 -18.66
CA LEU A 191 -4.07 -0.48 -19.85
C LEU A 191 -2.62 0.05 -19.86
N GLY A 192 -1.78 -0.33 -18.88
CA GLY A 192 -0.39 0.15 -18.77
C GLY A 192 -0.26 1.64 -18.45
N MET A 193 -1.35 2.29 -18.04
CA MET A 193 -1.44 3.71 -17.66
C MET A 193 -1.46 3.91 -16.13
N GLY A 194 -1.40 2.82 -15.36
CA GLY A 194 -1.59 2.80 -13.92
C GLY A 194 -0.31 3.07 -13.15
N ASP A 195 -0.12 4.33 -12.75
CA ASP A 195 0.59 4.66 -11.50
C ASP A 195 0.45 6.13 -11.06
N VAL A 196 -0.14 7.01 -11.88
CA VAL A 196 -0.22 8.44 -11.54
C VAL A 196 -1.19 8.71 -10.38
N LEU A 197 -2.35 8.05 -10.34
CA LEU A 197 -3.37 8.26 -9.30
C LEU A 197 -2.96 7.73 -7.93
N THR A 198 -2.35 6.53 -7.88
CA THR A 198 -1.84 5.94 -6.63
C THR A 198 -0.68 6.75 -6.06
N LEU A 199 0.19 7.29 -6.93
CA LEU A 199 1.25 8.21 -6.54
C LEU A 199 0.68 9.51 -5.97
N ILE A 200 -0.41 10.04 -6.55
CA ILE A 200 -1.07 11.24 -6.04
C ILE A 200 -1.69 10.97 -4.66
N GLU A 201 -2.33 9.83 -4.45
CA GLU A 201 -2.97 9.54 -3.16
C GLU A 201 -2.00 9.13 -2.06
N LYS A 202 -0.95 8.36 -2.38
CA LYS A 202 0.16 8.12 -1.43
C LYS A 202 0.95 9.41 -1.18
N ALA A 203 1.05 10.30 -2.17
CA ALA A 203 1.56 11.65 -1.93
C ALA A 203 0.58 12.46 -1.06
N GLU A 204 -0.74 12.34 -1.21
CA GLU A 204 -1.70 13.04 -0.35
C GLU A 204 -1.74 12.49 1.08
N SER A 205 -1.46 11.19 1.29
CA SER A 205 -1.41 10.59 2.63
C SER A 205 -0.08 10.82 3.36
N VAL A 206 1.02 10.97 2.62
CA VAL A 206 2.36 11.22 3.17
C VAL A 206 2.69 12.73 3.21
N VAL A 207 2.08 13.53 2.35
CA VAL A 207 2.28 14.98 2.29
C VAL A 207 1.06 15.66 2.88
N ASP A 208 1.20 16.08 4.13
CA ASP A 208 0.31 17.05 4.77
C ASP A 208 0.06 18.20 3.77
N LYS A 209 -1.19 18.43 3.33
CA LYS A 209 -1.53 19.42 2.28
C LYS A 209 -0.90 20.79 2.54
N LYS A 210 -0.67 21.12 3.82
CA LYS A 210 0.05 22.33 4.27
C LYS A 210 1.53 22.35 3.88
N GLU A 211 2.23 21.22 3.94
CA GLU A 211 3.65 21.12 3.55
C GLU A 211 3.83 21.09 2.03
N ALA A 212 2.91 20.47 1.29
CA ALA A 212 2.89 20.53 -0.18
C ALA A 212 2.78 21.98 -0.68
N ASP A 213 1.84 22.74 -0.11
CA ASP A 213 1.61 24.14 -0.44
C ASP A 213 2.79 25.04 -0.02
N LYS A 214 3.42 24.77 1.14
CA LYS A 214 4.64 25.48 1.55
C LYS A 214 5.79 25.21 0.60
N LEU A 215 5.99 23.95 0.20
CA LEU A 215 7.05 23.56 -0.73
C LEU A 215 6.82 24.19 -2.11
N ALA A 216 5.58 24.15 -2.62
CA ALA A 216 5.19 24.81 -3.87
C ALA A 216 5.41 26.33 -3.82
N LYS A 217 5.02 26.99 -2.72
CA LYS A 217 5.26 28.44 -2.51
C LYS A 217 6.75 28.77 -2.40
N LYS A 218 7.56 27.94 -1.74
CA LYS A 218 9.03 28.11 -1.65
C LYS A 218 9.72 27.92 -3.01
N LEU A 219 9.26 26.94 -3.80
CA LEU A 219 9.74 26.69 -5.17
C LEU A 219 9.39 27.86 -6.11
N GLN A 220 8.21 28.47 -5.96
CA GLN A 220 7.83 29.69 -6.70
C GLN A 220 8.70 30.89 -6.30
N LYS A 221 9.05 31.04 -5.01
CA LYS A 221 9.78 32.19 -4.46
C LYS A 221 11.31 32.16 -4.61
N ASN A 222 11.90 31.22 -5.36
CA ASN A 222 13.38 31.09 -5.54
C ASN A 222 14.15 30.86 -4.22
N GLN A 223 13.51 30.32 -3.18
CA GLN A 223 14.09 30.17 -1.85
C GLN A 223 14.33 28.69 -1.49
N PHE A 224 14.74 27.87 -2.46
CA PHE A 224 15.17 26.51 -2.14
C PHE A 224 16.58 26.58 -1.54
N THR A 225 16.72 26.19 -0.28
CA THR A 225 17.97 26.25 0.50
C THR A 225 18.54 24.86 0.77
N LEU A 226 19.76 24.77 1.31
CA LEU A 226 20.30 23.48 1.78
C LEU A 226 19.55 22.95 3.01
N GLU A 227 18.81 23.81 3.72
CA GLU A 227 17.92 23.42 4.80
C GLU A 227 16.73 22.62 4.25
N ASP A 228 16.08 23.13 3.20
CA ASP A 228 15.01 22.40 2.51
C ASP A 228 15.53 21.10 1.86
N PHE A 229 16.77 21.11 1.37
CA PHE A 229 17.41 19.90 0.82
C PHE A 229 17.63 18.82 1.89
N LEU A 230 17.99 19.22 3.11
CA LEU A 230 18.16 18.29 4.23
C LEU A 230 16.83 17.65 4.62
N ASP A 231 15.75 18.45 4.67
CA ASP A 231 14.41 17.96 5.00
C ASP A 231 13.96 16.88 3.99
N GLN A 232 14.23 17.09 2.70
CA GLN A 232 13.93 16.12 1.65
C GLN A 232 14.73 14.81 1.81
N ILE A 233 16.02 14.88 2.16
CA ILE A 233 16.84 13.69 2.42
C ILE A 233 16.28 12.90 3.62
N GLN A 234 15.82 13.59 4.67
CA GLN A 234 15.23 12.96 5.85
C GLN A 234 13.89 12.30 5.54
N GLN A 235 13.05 12.92 4.71
CA GLN A 235 11.80 12.32 4.23
C GLN A 235 12.08 11.02 3.45
N ILE A 236 13.04 11.05 2.53
CA ILE A 236 13.45 9.86 1.76
C ILE A 236 13.97 8.74 2.68
N LYS A 237 14.75 9.10 3.71
CA LYS A 237 15.29 8.14 4.69
C LYS A 237 14.19 7.52 5.57
N LYS A 238 13.15 8.28 5.90
CA LYS A 238 11.96 7.78 6.64
C LYS A 238 11.11 6.80 5.81
N MET A 239 11.15 6.89 4.49
CA MET A 239 10.37 6.04 3.58
C MET A 239 10.98 4.63 3.35
N GLY A 240 12.11 4.29 3.97
CA GLY A 240 12.52 2.91 4.25
C GLY A 240 13.06 2.04 3.09
N SER A 241 12.58 2.20 1.85
CA SER A 241 12.98 1.33 0.71
C SER A 241 12.85 2.04 -0.64
N LEU A 242 13.88 2.79 -1.06
CA LEU A 242 13.93 3.33 -2.43
C LEU A 242 13.97 2.22 -3.50
N GLU A 243 14.36 0.99 -3.11
CA GLU A 243 14.35 -0.20 -3.96
C GLU A 243 12.95 -0.53 -4.49
N GLN A 244 11.91 -0.44 -3.64
CA GLN A 244 10.54 -0.74 -4.04
C GLN A 244 9.96 0.34 -4.97
N LEU A 245 10.34 1.60 -4.78
CA LEU A 245 9.89 2.70 -5.65
C LEU A 245 10.58 2.68 -7.02
N LEU A 246 11.86 2.31 -7.08
CA LEU A 246 12.61 2.23 -8.34
C LEU A 246 12.26 0.99 -9.17
N SER A 247 11.78 -0.09 -8.55
CA SER A 247 11.29 -1.27 -9.26
C SER A 247 9.92 -1.07 -9.92
N MET A 248 9.17 -0.03 -9.53
CA MET A 248 7.80 0.22 -9.99
C MET A 248 7.70 1.22 -11.16
N VAL A 249 8.80 1.81 -11.63
CA VAL A 249 8.77 2.78 -12.75
C VAL A 249 8.96 2.07 -14.09
N PRO A 250 7.97 2.08 -15.00
CA PRO A 250 8.11 1.54 -16.35
C PRO A 250 9.17 2.32 -17.13
N GLY A 251 10.14 1.62 -17.73
CA GLY A 251 11.20 2.21 -18.54
C GLY A 251 12.53 2.48 -17.82
N ILE A 252 12.59 2.40 -16.48
CA ILE A 252 13.88 2.48 -15.75
C ILE A 252 14.70 1.19 -15.91
N ASN A 253 14.09 0.03 -16.13
CA ASN A 253 14.85 -1.18 -16.45
C ASN A 253 15.60 -1.08 -17.80
N LYS A 254 15.03 -0.35 -18.79
CA LYS A 254 15.74 -0.03 -20.05
C LYS A 254 16.81 1.06 -19.84
N MET A 255 16.61 1.97 -18.89
CA MET A 255 17.58 3.03 -18.55
C MET A 255 18.75 2.53 -17.68
N LYS A 256 18.52 1.52 -16.82
CA LYS A 256 19.53 0.82 -16.01
C LYS A 256 20.57 0.11 -16.86
N GLN A 257 20.19 -0.42 -18.03
CA GLN A 257 21.14 -1.02 -18.98
C GLN A 257 21.95 0.02 -19.77
N MET A 258 21.43 1.25 -19.93
CA MET A 258 22.07 2.30 -20.73
C MET A 258 22.87 3.32 -19.91
N ALA A 259 22.64 3.41 -18.60
CA ALA A 259 23.39 4.30 -17.73
C ALA A 259 23.76 3.56 -16.45
N ASN A 260 25.07 3.39 -16.21
CA ASN A 260 25.68 3.03 -14.93
C ASN A 260 25.36 4.09 -13.85
N ALA A 261 24.09 4.26 -13.50
CA ALA A 261 23.63 5.15 -12.45
C ALA A 261 23.67 4.36 -11.13
N PRO A 262 24.61 4.65 -10.21
CA PRO A 262 24.67 3.95 -8.93
C PRO A 262 23.38 4.18 -8.16
N GLN A 263 22.86 3.11 -7.56
CA GLN A 263 21.73 3.20 -6.64
C GLN A 263 22.05 4.18 -5.51
N PRO A 264 21.05 4.93 -4.99
CA PRO A 264 21.25 5.76 -3.81
C PRO A 264 21.45 4.87 -2.58
N ASP A 265 22.72 4.66 -2.23
CA ASP A 265 23.15 3.92 -1.05
C ASP A 265 22.67 4.64 0.22
N LYS A 266 22.05 3.91 1.16
CA LYS A 266 21.64 4.43 2.48
C LYS A 266 22.83 5.07 3.20
N LYS A 267 24.05 4.57 2.99
CA LYS A 267 25.29 5.13 3.54
C LYS A 267 25.62 6.50 2.93
N GLU A 268 25.47 6.67 1.62
CA GLU A 268 25.70 7.96 0.94
C GLU A 268 24.68 9.03 1.36
N LEU A 269 23.42 8.64 1.58
CA LEU A 269 22.39 9.55 2.10
C LEU A 269 22.68 10.00 3.53
N ALA A 270 23.10 9.06 4.40
CA ALA A 270 23.53 9.38 5.76
C ALA A 270 24.75 10.30 5.78
N LYS A 271 25.71 10.08 4.87
CA LYS A 271 26.90 10.92 4.70
C LYS A 271 26.56 12.33 4.25
N THR A 272 25.65 12.44 3.29
CA THR A 272 25.14 13.74 2.81
C THR A 272 24.42 14.50 3.92
N GLU A 273 23.60 13.81 4.71
CA GLU A 273 22.95 14.39 5.89
C GLU A 273 23.98 14.92 6.90
N ALA A 274 25.02 14.14 7.23
CA ALA A 274 26.08 14.55 8.13
C ALA A 274 26.80 15.82 7.64
N ILE A 275 27.14 15.89 6.35
CA ILE A 275 27.78 17.06 5.72
C ILE A 275 26.92 18.31 5.86
N ILE A 276 25.61 18.23 5.60
CA ILE A 276 24.72 19.40 5.69
C ILE A 276 24.51 19.80 7.16
N ARG A 277 24.44 18.83 8.08
CA ARG A 277 24.33 19.09 9.52
C ARG A 277 25.56 19.82 10.09
N SER A 278 26.74 19.59 9.53
CA SER A 278 27.99 20.29 9.90
C SER A 278 28.09 21.75 9.38
N MET A 279 27.09 22.21 8.62
CA MET A 279 26.96 23.61 8.22
C MET A 279 26.19 24.44 9.25
N THR A 280 26.54 25.71 9.38
CA THR A 280 25.76 26.70 10.13
C THR A 280 24.48 27.07 9.39
N LEU A 281 23.46 27.58 10.11
CA LEU A 281 22.21 28.06 9.49
C LEU A 281 22.45 29.10 8.38
N LYS A 282 23.42 30.00 8.57
CA LYS A 282 23.80 31.01 7.55
C LYS A 282 24.30 30.36 6.26
N GLU A 283 25.11 29.30 6.38
CA GLU A 283 25.63 28.55 5.23
C GLU A 283 24.55 27.70 4.55
N ARG A 284 23.63 27.12 5.32
CA ARG A 284 22.52 26.34 4.76
C ARG A 284 21.56 27.21 3.94
N ARG A 285 21.25 28.40 4.45
CA ARG A 285 20.40 29.38 3.75
C ARG A 285 21.10 30.00 2.54
N ASN A 286 22.43 30.13 2.57
CA ASN A 286 23.20 30.68 1.47
C ASN A 286 24.49 29.89 1.18
N HIS A 287 24.37 28.86 0.33
CA HIS A 287 25.51 28.02 -0.07
C HIS A 287 26.68 28.78 -0.72
N LYS A 288 26.46 30.00 -1.26
CA LYS A 288 27.51 30.76 -1.95
C LYS A 288 28.62 31.25 -1.03
N ILE A 289 28.36 31.35 0.28
CA ILE A 289 29.36 31.80 1.26
C ILE A 289 30.36 30.69 1.63
N ILE A 290 30.14 29.45 1.17
CA ILE A 290 30.95 28.28 1.51
C ILE A 290 32.26 28.29 0.70
N ASN A 291 33.25 29.00 1.25
CA ASN A 291 34.62 29.07 0.77
C ASN A 291 35.48 27.86 1.23
N ALA A 292 36.73 27.79 0.80
CA ALA A 292 37.63 26.67 1.09
C ALA A 292 37.82 26.41 2.60
N SER A 293 37.98 27.47 3.40
CA SER A 293 38.10 27.37 4.86
C SER A 293 36.86 26.73 5.50
N ARG A 294 35.66 27.16 5.08
CA ARG A 294 34.39 26.58 5.55
C ARG A 294 34.23 25.12 5.11
N ARG A 295 34.66 24.76 3.89
CA ARG A 295 34.63 23.35 3.43
C ARG A 295 35.52 22.45 4.29
N LYS A 296 36.70 22.92 4.66
CA LYS A 296 37.61 22.19 5.57
C LYS A 296 36.97 21.97 6.95
N ARG A 297 36.31 22.99 7.50
CA ARG A 297 35.57 22.88 8.77
C ARG A 297 34.39 21.91 8.68
N ILE A 298 33.59 21.99 7.61
CA ILE A 298 32.44 21.11 7.38
C ILE A 298 32.91 19.66 7.27
N ALA A 299 33.93 19.40 6.45
CA ALA A 299 34.54 18.09 6.26
C ALA A 299 34.99 17.46 7.59
N ALA A 300 35.72 18.21 8.41
CA ALA A 300 36.14 17.77 9.74
C ALA A 300 34.94 17.49 10.66
N GLY A 301 33.91 18.35 10.64
CA GLY A 301 32.71 18.18 11.48
C GLY A 301 31.81 17.01 11.07
N SER A 302 31.80 16.62 9.79
CA SER A 302 31.03 15.47 9.30
C SER A 302 31.83 14.16 9.23
N GLY A 303 33.12 14.17 9.54
CA GLY A 303 33.99 12.99 9.39
C GLY A 303 34.18 12.56 7.93
N THR A 304 34.20 13.52 7.00
CA THR A 304 34.25 13.31 5.55
C THR A 304 35.38 14.12 4.91
N ASP A 305 35.68 13.87 3.64
CA ASP A 305 36.69 14.65 2.92
C ASP A 305 36.13 15.90 2.23
N ILE A 306 37.02 16.86 1.94
CA ILE A 306 36.67 18.09 1.21
C ILE A 306 36.07 17.76 -0.18
N ALA A 307 36.55 16.69 -0.82
CA ALA A 307 36.01 16.21 -2.09
C ALA A 307 34.52 15.85 -2.00
N GLU A 308 34.08 15.32 -0.87
CA GLU A 308 32.72 14.88 -0.64
C GLU A 308 31.80 16.05 -0.36
N VAL A 309 32.29 17.02 0.42
CA VAL A 309 31.61 18.31 0.60
C VAL A 309 31.40 19.00 -0.75
N ASN A 310 32.40 18.97 -1.64
CA ASN A 310 32.28 19.50 -3.00
C ASN A 310 31.24 18.75 -3.84
N ARG A 311 31.19 17.42 -3.71
CA ARG A 311 30.22 16.57 -4.40
C ARG A 311 28.79 16.92 -3.98
N VAL A 312 28.54 17.08 -2.68
CA VAL A 312 27.22 17.48 -2.16
C VAL A 312 26.81 18.86 -2.68
N LEU A 313 27.70 19.85 -2.62
CA LEU A 313 27.43 21.20 -3.14
C LEU A 313 27.18 21.19 -4.66
N LYS A 314 27.89 20.35 -5.42
CA LYS A 314 27.69 20.17 -6.85
C LYS A 314 26.33 19.52 -7.16
N SER A 315 25.93 18.50 -6.40
CA SER A 315 24.62 17.86 -6.54
C SER A 315 23.49 18.86 -6.25
N TYR A 316 23.61 19.62 -5.16
CA TYR A 316 22.67 20.67 -4.80
C TYR A 316 22.56 21.76 -5.88
N THR A 317 23.67 22.28 -6.39
CA THR A 317 23.66 23.31 -7.44
C THR A 317 23.13 22.78 -8.79
N THR A 318 23.36 21.51 -9.11
CA THR A 318 22.81 20.85 -10.30
C THR A 318 21.29 20.75 -10.20
N MET A 319 20.77 20.36 -9.03
CA MET A 319 19.34 20.34 -8.75
C MET A 319 18.72 21.73 -8.86
N LEU A 320 19.35 22.77 -8.29
CA LEU A 320 18.91 24.16 -8.45
C LEU A 320 18.84 24.58 -9.93
N LYS A 321 19.80 24.17 -10.76
CA LYS A 321 19.78 24.42 -12.22
C LYS A 321 18.63 23.70 -12.90
N MET A 322 18.35 22.44 -12.55
CA MET A 322 17.20 21.68 -13.07
C MET A 322 15.87 22.34 -12.68
N MET A 323 15.70 22.72 -11.41
CA MET A 323 14.49 23.41 -10.94
C MET A 323 14.25 24.73 -11.66
N LYS A 324 15.31 25.50 -11.93
CA LYS A 324 15.23 26.73 -12.75
C LYS A 324 14.80 26.44 -14.19
N LYS A 325 15.28 25.36 -14.81
CA LYS A 325 14.90 24.97 -16.18
C LYS A 325 13.44 24.51 -16.26
N LEU A 326 12.93 23.82 -15.25
CA LEU A 326 11.53 23.41 -15.17
C LEU A 326 10.57 24.62 -15.03
N ARG A 327 11.02 25.72 -14.41
CA ARG A 327 10.28 27.00 -14.37
C ARG A 327 10.14 27.70 -15.72
N GLY A 328 11.01 27.42 -16.69
CA GLY A 328 11.08 28.11 -17.98
C GLY A 328 10.13 27.59 -19.05
N LYS A 329 9.37 26.51 -18.81
CA LYS A 329 8.37 25.99 -19.73
C LYS A 329 6.97 26.08 -19.13
N PRO A 330 6.19 27.14 -19.44
CA PRO A 330 4.79 27.16 -19.07
C PRO A 330 3.99 26.31 -20.07
N SER A 331 3.93 24.99 -19.88
CA SER A 331 2.83 24.14 -20.40
C SER A 331 3.09 22.64 -20.21
N VAL A 332 2.82 22.09 -19.02
CA VAL A 332 2.38 20.67 -18.90
C VAL A 332 1.40 20.51 -17.72
N LEU A 333 1.47 21.36 -16.68
CA LEU A 333 0.60 21.24 -15.49
C LEU A 333 -0.79 21.90 -15.58
N HIS A 334 -1.19 22.47 -16.72
CA HIS A 334 -2.60 22.83 -16.96
C HIS A 334 -3.12 21.98 -18.12
N GLY A 335 -3.54 20.77 -17.78
CA GLY A 335 -4.28 19.86 -18.67
C GLY A 335 -5.66 20.43 -19.02
N LYS A 336 -5.69 21.48 -19.84
CA LYS A 336 -6.86 21.81 -20.69
C LYS A 336 -6.36 22.03 -22.10
N LYS A 337 -5.91 20.94 -22.75
CA LYS A 337 -6.05 20.87 -24.22
C LYS A 337 -7.55 20.82 -24.48
N ARG A 338 -8.14 21.98 -24.82
CA ARG A 338 -9.45 22.04 -25.50
C ARG A 338 -9.36 21.10 -26.70
N ARG A 339 -9.98 19.93 -26.60
CA ARG A 339 -10.25 19.05 -27.74
C ARG A 339 -11.06 19.88 -28.73
N LYS A 340 -10.48 20.25 -29.87
CA LYS A 340 -11.27 20.72 -31.01
C LYS A 340 -12.18 19.56 -31.41
N LEU A 341 -13.49 19.79 -31.40
CA LEU A 341 -14.45 18.85 -31.98
C LEU A 341 -14.05 18.58 -33.44
N PRO A 342 -14.08 17.32 -33.91
CA PRO A 342 -13.87 17.00 -35.30
C PRO A 342 -14.90 17.74 -36.16
N LYS A 343 -14.43 18.40 -37.23
CA LYS A 343 -15.31 19.03 -38.23
C LYS A 343 -16.09 17.92 -38.91
N GLY A 344 -17.40 17.84 -38.66
CA GLY A 344 -18.25 16.88 -39.36
C GLY A 344 -19.60 16.56 -38.72
N ILE A 345 -19.82 16.87 -37.44
CA ILE A 345 -21.14 16.62 -36.81
C ILE A 345 -21.82 17.96 -36.52
N ARG A 346 -22.60 18.41 -37.50
CA ARG A 346 -23.65 19.42 -37.37
C ARG A 346 -24.89 18.94 -38.15
N ARG A 347 -25.67 18.08 -37.52
CA ARG A 347 -27.09 18.22 -37.16
C ARG A 347 -27.61 16.85 -36.77
#